data_AF-A0A535WEJ1-F1
#
_entry.id   AF-A0A535WEJ1-F1
#
_cell.length_a   1.000
_cell.length_b   1.000
_cell.length_c   1.000
_cell.angle_alpha   90.00
_cell.angle_beta   90.00
_cell.angle_gamma   90.00
#
_symmetry.space_group_name_H-M   'P 1'
#
loop_
_entity.id
_entity.type
_entity.pdbx_description
1 polymer ?
#
loop_
_entity_poly.entity_id
_entity_poly.type
_entity_poly.pdbx_seq_one_letter_code
_entity_poly.pdbx_strand_id
1 'polypeptide(L)'
;MAKAKSTKAYRLRAATQDDLKAIMGLYNWAVNQTFATIDSEPLDAEEARAWWEMHGKRSKLLVSVDDTGVIGWARLLPWKQRGFDVV
;
A
#
# COMPACT_ATOMS: atom_id res chain seq x y z
N MET A 1 15.74 -32.17 10.79
CA MET A 1 14.79 -32.05 9.67
C MET A 1 13.97 -30.78 9.86
N ALA A 2 14.23 -29.72 9.11
CA ALA A 2 13.44 -28.49 9.19
C ALA A 2 12.11 -28.70 8.42
N LYS A 3 10.97 -28.46 9.07
CA LYS A 3 9.66 -28.49 8.39
C LYS A 3 9.65 -27.41 7.30
N ALA A 4 9.41 -27.78 6.05
CA ALA A 4 9.18 -26.83 4.98
C ALA A 4 7.96 -25.97 5.35
N LYS A 5 8.12 -24.64 5.39
CA LYS A 5 6.99 -23.72 5.58
C LYS A 5 5.99 -23.94 4.45
N SER A 6 4.73 -24.18 4.79
CA SER A 6 3.63 -24.15 3.83
C SER A 6 3.62 -22.76 3.18
N THR A 7 3.85 -22.69 1.87
CA THR A 7 3.75 -21.44 1.13
C THR A 7 2.26 -21.09 1.04
N LYS A 8 1.82 -20.08 1.81
CA LYS A 8 0.47 -19.54 1.64
C LYS A 8 0.37 -19.00 0.21
N ALA A 9 -0.62 -19.45 -0.54
CA ALA A 9 -0.79 -19.02 -1.92
C ALA A 9 -1.34 -17.58 -1.94
N TYR A 10 -0.67 -16.69 -2.67
CA TYR A 10 -1.11 -15.32 -2.90
C TYR A 10 -1.01 -14.98 -4.38
N ARG A 11 -1.81 -14.02 -4.83
CA ARG A 11 -1.83 -13.51 -6.21
C ARG A 11 -1.43 -12.04 -6.23
N LEU A 12 -0.53 -11.68 -7.13
CA LEU A 12 -0.20 -10.28 -7.42
C LEU A 12 -1.05 -9.76 -8.58
N ARG A 13 -1.59 -8.55 -8.44
CA ARG A 13 -2.34 -7.86 -9.50
C ARG A 13 -2.23 -6.35 -9.37
N ALA A 14 -2.65 -5.63 -10.41
CA ALA A 14 -2.87 -4.19 -10.31
C ALA A 14 -3.96 -3.89 -9.28
N ALA A 15 -3.76 -2.81 -8.52
CA ALA A 15 -4.76 -2.30 -7.59
C ALA A 15 -5.93 -1.66 -8.36
N THR A 16 -7.13 -1.82 -7.83
CA THR A 16 -8.34 -1.10 -8.26
C THR A 16 -8.81 -0.18 -7.13
N GLN A 17 -9.79 0.67 -7.43
CA GLN A 17 -10.34 1.59 -6.42
C GLN A 17 -10.98 0.85 -5.25
N ASP A 18 -11.49 -0.36 -5.47
CA ASP A 18 -12.08 -1.20 -4.43
C ASP A 18 -11.04 -1.65 -3.38
N ASP A 19 -9.76 -1.68 -3.75
CA ASP A 19 -8.67 -2.02 -2.83
C ASP A 19 -8.29 -0.87 -1.89
N LEU A 20 -8.73 0.36 -2.18
CA LEU A 20 -8.29 1.58 -1.47
C LEU A 20 -8.46 1.44 0.04
N LYS A 21 -9.62 0.94 0.49
CA LYS A 21 -9.91 0.77 1.91
C LYS A 21 -8.89 -0.15 2.59
N ALA A 22 -8.50 -1.24 1.95
CA ALA A 22 -7.55 -2.19 2.51
C ALA A 22 -6.11 -1.67 2.46
N ILE A 23 -5.73 -1.01 1.36
CA ILE A 23 -4.43 -0.34 1.20
C ILE A 23 -4.22 0.70 2.30
N MET A 24 -5.22 1.56 2.53
CA MET A 24 -5.16 2.60 3.56
C MET A 24 -5.23 2.02 4.97
N GLY A 25 -5.97 0.93 5.19
CA GLY A 25 -5.93 0.20 6.46
C GLY A 25 -4.54 -0.29 6.82
N LEU A 26 -3.83 -0.90 5.85
CA LEU A 26 -2.44 -1.34 6.03
C LEU A 26 -1.49 -0.16 6.23
N TYR A 27 -1.67 0.93 5.48
CA TYR A 27 -0.83 2.13 5.59
C TYR A 27 -1.00 2.82 6.95
N ASN A 28 -2.23 3.09 7.36
CA ASN A 28 -2.53 3.75 8.63
C ASN A 28 -2.13 2.88 9.83
N TRP A 29 -2.20 1.55 9.71
CA TRP A 29 -1.62 0.67 10.72
C TRP A 29 -0.09 0.87 10.79
N ALA A 30 0.61 0.94 9.67
CA ALA A 30 2.06 1.16 9.64
C ALA A 30 2.47 2.54 10.20
N VAL A 31 1.71 3.60 9.90
CA VAL A 31 1.90 4.96 10.47
C VAL A 31 1.90 4.89 12.00
N ASN A 32 0.94 4.19 12.59
CA ASN A 32 0.78 4.15 14.05
C ASN A 32 1.74 3.18 14.75
N GLN A 33 2.27 2.18 14.05
CA GLN A 33 2.92 1.02 14.68
C GLN A 33 4.39 0.84 14.30
N THR A 34 4.91 1.60 13.32
CA THR A 34 6.22 1.34 12.73
C THR A 34 6.96 2.62 12.34
N PHE A 35 8.23 2.46 11.95
CA PHE A 35 9.03 3.52 11.30
C PHE A 35 9.15 3.32 9.78
N ALA A 36 8.23 2.55 9.17
CA ALA A 36 8.29 2.25 7.73
C ALA A 36 7.85 3.41 6.84
N THR A 37 7.23 4.44 7.43
CA THR A 37 6.85 5.70 6.81
C THR A 37 7.26 6.86 7.72
N ILE A 38 7.39 8.05 7.15
CA ILE A 38 7.69 9.30 7.88
C ILE A 38 6.42 10.06 8.27
N ASP A 39 5.26 9.65 7.74
CA ASP A 39 3.97 10.25 8.09
C ASP A 39 3.66 9.97 9.56
N SER A 40 3.17 10.99 10.28
CA SER A 40 2.87 10.91 11.70
C SER A 40 1.38 10.72 12.02
N GLU A 41 0.50 10.99 11.05
CA GLU A 41 -0.95 10.96 11.25
C GLU A 41 -1.61 10.03 10.22
N PRO A 42 -2.54 9.17 10.63
CA PRO A 42 -3.26 8.29 9.71
C PRO A 42 -4.22 9.11 8.84
N LEU A 43 -4.35 8.73 7.58
CA LEU A 43 -5.25 9.37 6.64
C LEU A 43 -6.71 9.03 6.94
N ASP A 44 -7.60 10.00 6.86
CA ASP A 44 -9.05 9.74 6.88
C ASP A 44 -9.58 9.25 5.52
N ALA A 45 -10.90 9.03 5.43
CA ALA A 45 -11.53 8.49 4.22
C ALA A 45 -11.51 9.48 3.03
N GLU A 46 -11.59 10.78 3.30
CA GLU A 46 -11.56 11.82 2.27
C GLU A 46 -10.14 12.00 1.73
N GLU A 47 -9.15 12.05 2.63
CA GLU A 47 -7.73 12.13 2.28
C GLU A 47 -7.26 10.89 1.51
N ALA A 48 -7.69 9.70 1.92
CA ALA A 48 -7.47 8.46 1.18
C ALA A 48 -8.00 8.53 -0.26
N ARG A 49 -9.20 9.10 -0.44
CA ARG A 49 -9.80 9.26 -1.78
C ARG A 49 -9.01 10.28 -2.61
N ALA A 50 -8.59 11.39 -2.01
CA ALA A 50 -7.75 12.38 -2.66
C ALA A 50 -6.41 11.76 -3.09
N TRP A 51 -5.78 10.98 -2.22
CA TRP A 51 -4.56 10.23 -2.51
C TRP A 51 -4.75 9.29 -3.71
N TRP A 52 -5.87 8.56 -3.80
CA TRP A 52 -6.15 7.68 -4.93
C TRP A 52 -6.19 8.44 -6.27
N GLU A 53 -6.90 9.56 -6.33
CA GLU A 53 -7.06 10.35 -7.55
C GLU A 53 -5.74 10.99 -8.00
N MET A 54 -4.93 11.48 -7.05
CA MET A 54 -3.63 12.08 -7.36
C MET A 54 -2.57 11.05 -7.71
N HIS A 55 -2.61 9.88 -7.08
CA HIS A 55 -1.46 8.97 -7.03
C HIS A 55 -1.80 7.55 -7.45
N GLY A 56 -2.81 6.93 -6.84
CA GLY A 56 -3.17 5.53 -7.08
C GLY A 56 -3.45 5.26 -8.56
N LYS A 57 -4.29 6.09 -9.19
CA LYS A 57 -4.68 5.97 -10.60
C LYS A 57 -3.52 6.19 -11.59
N ARG A 58 -2.50 6.95 -11.20
CA ARG A 58 -1.41 7.40 -12.10
C ARG A 58 -0.11 6.60 -11.94
N SER A 59 0.00 5.77 -10.90
CA SER A 59 1.23 5.05 -10.55
C SER A 59 1.14 3.56 -10.89
N LYS A 60 2.28 2.87 -10.94
CA LYS A 60 2.29 1.40 -10.91
C LYS A 60 2.00 0.95 -9.47
N LEU A 61 0.73 0.70 -9.18
CA LEU A 61 0.25 0.26 -7.88
C LEU A 61 -0.20 -1.20 -7.96
N LEU A 62 0.38 -2.04 -7.11
CA LEU A 62 0.14 -3.47 -7.04
C LEU A 62 -0.42 -3.84 -5.67
N VAL A 63 -1.27 -4.86 -5.64
CA VAL A 63 -1.70 -5.53 -4.41
C VAL A 63 -1.34 -7.01 -4.45
N SER A 64 -1.02 -7.55 -3.27
CA SER A 64 -0.99 -8.98 -3.02
C SER A 64 -2.30 -9.37 -2.34
N VAL A 65 -2.98 -10.39 -2.88
CA VAL A 65 -4.25 -10.87 -2.35
C VAL A 65 -4.20 -12.37 -2.05
N ASP A 66 -4.83 -12.76 -0.94
CA ASP A 66 -5.13 -14.15 -0.61
C ASP A 66 -6.64 -14.32 -0.31
N ASP A 67 -7.02 -15.42 0.34
CA ASP A 67 -8.38 -15.74 0.74
C ASP A 67 -9.00 -14.74 1.74
N THR A 68 -8.18 -13.95 2.42
CA THR A 68 -8.60 -12.96 3.42
C THR A 68 -8.72 -11.54 2.85
N GLY A 69 -8.27 -11.33 1.60
CA GLY A 69 -8.29 -10.04 0.93
C GLY A 69 -6.89 -9.51 0.63
N VAL A 70 -6.73 -8.19 0.63
CA VAL A 70 -5.43 -7.55 0.39
C VAL A 70 -4.54 -7.70 1.62
N ILE A 71 -3.40 -8.35 1.43
CA ILE A 71 -2.42 -8.64 2.49
C ILE A 71 -1.15 -7.79 2.37
N GLY A 72 -1.05 -6.98 1.31
CA GLY A 72 0.09 -6.11 1.07
C GLY A 72 -0.09 -5.33 -0.23
N TRP A 73 0.67 -4.25 -0.37
CA TRP A 73 0.64 -3.42 -1.56
C TRP A 73 2.03 -2.81 -1.82
N ALA A 74 2.25 -2.39 -3.05
CA ALA A 74 3.47 -1.72 -3.45
C ALA A 74 3.18 -0.68 -4.52
N ARG A 75 3.83 0.48 -4.42
CA ARG A 75 3.75 1.56 -5.40
C ARG A 75 5.14 1.88 -5.90
N LEU A 76 5.31 1.95 -7.21
CA LEU A 76 6.52 2.50 -7.81
C LEU A 76 6.34 3.99 -8.08
N LEU A 77 7.35 4.76 -7.68
CA LEU A 77 7.42 6.22 -7.81
C LEU A 77 8.58 6.58 -8.76
N PRO A 78 8.43 7.62 -9.60
CA PRO A 78 9.56 8.14 -10.35
C PRO A 78 10.67 8.57 -9.39
N TRP A 79 11.90 8.15 -9.66
CA TRP A 79 13.04 8.61 -8.88
C TRP A 79 13.32 10.08 -9.19
N LYS A 80 13.59 10.87 -8.15
CA LYS A 80 13.99 12.27 -8.26
C LYS A 80 15.32 12.46 -7.52
N GLN A 81 16.27 13.13 -8.17
CA GLN A 81 17.63 13.32 -7.65
C GLN A 81 17.68 14.06 -6.30
N ARG A 82 16.70 14.92 -6.01
CA ARG A 82 16.62 15.70 -4.75
C ARG A 82 15.51 15.25 -3.79
N GLY A 83 14.96 14.04 -3.98
CA GLY A 83 13.86 13.52 -3.14
C GLY A 83 12.46 13.88 -3.65
N PHE A 84 11.44 13.60 -2.83
CA PHE A 84 10.04 13.92 -3.16
C PHE A 84 9.81 15.43 -3.09
N ASP A 85 9.24 16.02 -4.15
CA ASP A 85 8.61 17.33 -4.02
C ASP A 85 7.37 17.13 -3.15
N VAL A 86 7.47 17.50 -1.88
CA VAL A 86 6.30 17.73 -1.03
C VAL A 86 5.69 19.04 -1.55
N VAL A 87 4.61 18.92 -2.32
CA VAL A 87 3.71 20.04 -2.62
C VAL A 87 2.53 19.94 -1.70
#